data_AF-A0A9P1AFW6-F1
#
_entry.id   AF-A0A9P1AFW6-F1
#
_cell.length_a   1.000
_cell.length_b   1.000
_cell.length_c   1.000
_cell.angle_alpha   90.00
_cell.angle_beta   90.00
_cell.angle_gamma   90.00
#
_symmetry.space_group_name_H-M   'P 1'
#
loop_
_entity.id
_entity.type
_entity.pdbx_description
1 polymer ?
#
loop_
_entity_poly.entity_id
_entity_poly.type
_entity_poly.pdbx_seq_one_letter_code
_entity_poly.pdbx_strand_id
1 'polypeptide(L)'
;MTVLEHMARLRLVSSAAAATAAADNSKSAQSPNLKLLECFEFKKNYWIVGHAFHTSSVQFKDECLRMCLTSSIRKAKCLSAMHVPNDDECVISDQNQVTKPDLFIENDTPGSFTVNFFRNICIDPPDAEGANRFEARLQGYKGGEGIIEFAQQDGKRTQVMVVISGLKENAEYDVNFTTQSSDKNGKCQRSQKLGGKTLLSVETDHTGMAVQPWTEIDFEFFDEQVLSKTVIVVEKSTDSIVDCGAIRVATVSNNPIILQKKFTCRRHFNAGLIAPLILSIVLLLF
;
A
#
# COMPACT_ATOMS: atom_id res chain seq x y z
N MET A 1 19.64 76.12 35.31
CA MET A 1 20.08 75.67 33.98
C MET A 1 18.94 74.87 33.39
N THR A 2 18.04 75.48 32.61
CA THR A 2 18.15 75.77 31.15
C THR A 2 18.02 74.47 30.33
N VAL A 3 16.99 74.15 29.52
CA VAL A 3 15.93 74.85 28.73
C VAL A 3 16.14 74.57 27.23
N LEU A 4 15.10 73.98 26.62
CA LEU A 4 14.71 73.87 25.21
C LEU A 4 15.71 73.52 24.07
N GLU A 5 15.25 72.58 23.25
CA GLU A 5 15.19 72.56 21.77
C GLU A 5 16.15 73.42 20.92
N HIS A 6 16.74 72.79 19.90
CA HIS A 6 16.86 73.20 18.48
C HIS A 6 17.45 71.98 17.71
N MET A 7 17.14 71.66 16.45
CA MET A 7 16.12 72.13 15.51
C MET A 7 15.82 71.01 14.48
N ALA A 8 14.79 71.13 13.62
CA ALA A 8 14.40 70.11 12.64
C ALA A 8 14.15 70.68 11.23
N ARG A 9 14.00 69.79 10.22
CA ARG A 9 13.68 70.08 8.78
C ARG A 9 14.88 70.65 7.99
N LEU A 10 15.03 70.53 6.66
CA LEU A 10 14.29 69.92 5.52
C LEU A 10 15.39 69.48 4.45
N ARG A 11 15.22 68.95 3.22
CA ARG A 11 14.12 68.72 2.26
C ARG A 11 14.48 67.59 1.26
N LEU A 12 13.51 67.19 0.44
CA LEU A 12 13.58 66.20 -0.65
C LEU A 12 14.29 66.69 -1.94
N VAL A 13 14.94 65.77 -2.68
CA VAL A 13 14.82 65.44 -4.13
C VAL A 13 15.39 64.00 -4.30
N SER A 14 14.63 62.93 -4.51
CA SER A 14 14.00 62.42 -5.76
C SER A 14 14.96 61.91 -6.88
N SER A 15 15.06 60.59 -7.04
CA SER A 15 15.33 59.92 -8.33
C SER A 15 14.79 58.48 -8.29
N ALA A 16 13.81 58.15 -9.15
CA ALA A 16 13.20 56.83 -9.20
C ALA A 16 13.58 56.09 -10.50
N ALA A 17 14.26 54.95 -10.36
CA ALA A 17 14.48 53.93 -11.39
C ALA A 17 15.08 52.68 -10.73
N ALA A 18 14.78 51.44 -11.13
CA ALA A 18 13.65 50.94 -11.90
C ALA A 18 13.43 49.45 -11.51
N ALA A 19 12.29 48.87 -11.87
CA ALA A 19 12.01 47.48 -11.50
C ALA A 19 12.83 46.46 -12.32
N THR A 20 13.45 45.51 -11.63
CA THR A 20 13.70 44.16 -12.17
C THR A 20 13.07 43.16 -11.22
N ALA A 21 11.95 42.56 -11.63
CA ALA A 21 11.31 41.51 -10.85
C ALA A 21 12.20 40.26 -10.87
N ALA A 22 12.81 39.94 -9.72
CA ALA A 22 13.26 38.58 -9.48
C ALA A 22 12.00 37.71 -9.34
N ALA A 23 11.67 36.96 -10.38
CA ALA A 23 10.59 35.98 -10.34
C ALA A 23 11.02 34.83 -9.42
N ASP A 24 10.69 34.96 -8.14
CA ASP A 24 10.90 33.87 -7.19
C ASP A 24 10.00 32.70 -7.59
N ASN A 25 10.61 31.67 -8.15
CA ASN A 25 9.90 30.51 -8.66
C ASN A 25 9.33 29.75 -7.48
N SER A 26 8.04 29.93 -7.21
CA SER A 26 7.25 29.09 -6.33
C SER A 26 7.15 27.68 -6.92
N LYS A 27 8.26 26.92 -6.86
CA LYS A 27 8.20 25.47 -6.78
C LYS A 27 7.21 25.16 -5.69
N SER A 28 6.12 24.48 -6.03
CA SER A 28 5.14 24.03 -5.05
C SER A 28 5.90 23.32 -3.93
N ALA A 29 5.75 23.81 -2.70
CA ALA A 29 6.25 23.12 -1.52
C ALA A 29 5.36 21.90 -1.31
N GLN A 30 5.60 20.87 -2.13
CA GLN A 30 4.81 19.65 -2.23
C GLN A 30 4.70 19.07 -0.82
N SER A 31 3.47 19.04 -0.30
CA SER A 31 3.21 18.67 1.08
C SER A 31 3.80 17.27 1.34
N PRO A 32 4.54 17.05 2.44
CA PRO A 32 5.14 15.75 2.70
C PRO A 32 4.07 14.66 2.67
N ASN A 33 4.30 13.61 1.89
CA ASN A 33 3.32 12.55 1.66
C ASN A 33 3.11 11.73 2.95
N LEU A 34 2.13 12.13 3.77
CA LEU A 34 1.90 11.58 5.11
C LEU A 34 1.31 10.15 5.10
N LYS A 35 0.94 9.61 3.92
CA LYS A 35 0.34 8.27 3.76
C LYS A 35 1.22 7.13 4.31
N LEU A 36 2.53 7.33 4.40
CA LEU A 36 3.44 6.43 5.10
C LEU A 36 3.08 6.28 6.59
N LEU A 37 2.73 7.39 7.27
CA LEU A 37 2.40 7.42 8.69
C LEU A 37 1.00 6.89 8.97
N GLU A 38 0.06 7.08 8.03
CA GLU A 38 -1.30 6.55 8.11
C GLU A 38 -1.37 5.01 8.18
N CYS A 39 -0.32 4.30 7.76
CA CYS A 39 -0.19 2.86 7.95
C CYS A 39 0.20 2.42 9.38
N PHE A 40 0.39 3.36 10.34
CA PHE A 40 0.94 3.03 11.66
C PHE A 40 0.22 3.66 12.85
N GLU A 41 -0.16 2.82 13.82
CA GLU A 41 -0.52 3.26 15.17
C GLU A 41 0.75 3.52 15.99
N PHE A 42 1.02 4.78 16.33
CA PHE A 42 2.17 5.19 17.14
C PHE A 42 1.91 5.10 18.65
N LYS A 43 2.87 4.53 19.40
CA LYS A 43 2.96 4.66 20.86
C LYS A 43 4.37 5.06 21.28
N LYS A 44 4.50 6.26 21.88
CA LYS A 44 5.77 6.75 22.41
C LYS A 44 6.19 5.92 23.62
N ASN A 45 7.49 5.62 23.73
CA ASN A 45 8.15 5.02 24.88
C ASN A 45 7.72 3.58 25.23
N TYR A 46 7.29 2.82 24.23
CA TYR A 46 6.97 1.39 24.35
C TYR A 46 7.83 0.56 23.40
N TRP A 47 7.97 -0.72 23.70
CA TRP A 47 8.66 -1.70 22.85
C TRP A 47 8.15 -3.13 23.07
N ILE A 48 8.50 -4.06 22.17
CA ILE A 48 8.23 -5.50 22.31
C ILE A 48 9.57 -6.22 22.49
N VAL A 49 9.78 -6.75 23.70
CA VAL A 49 11.04 -7.39 24.08
C VAL A 49 11.19 -8.75 23.39
N GLY A 50 12.38 -9.02 22.85
CA GLY A 50 12.79 -10.36 22.40
C GLY A 50 12.17 -10.88 21.09
N HIS A 51 11.42 -10.06 20.35
CA HIS A 51 10.71 -10.46 19.13
C HIS A 51 11.11 -9.69 17.86
N ALA A 52 12.39 -9.35 17.72
CA ALA A 52 12.95 -8.88 16.45
C ALA A 52 13.07 -10.04 15.45
N PHE A 53 12.60 -9.89 14.21
CA PHE A 53 13.03 -10.77 13.10
C PHE A 53 14.13 -10.13 12.24
N HIS A 54 14.25 -8.80 12.30
CA HIS A 54 15.28 -8.05 11.60
C HIS A 54 15.55 -6.73 12.34
N THR A 55 16.83 -6.36 12.44
CA THR A 55 17.27 -5.04 12.91
C THR A 55 18.17 -4.41 11.85
N SER A 56 18.28 -3.08 11.87
CA SER A 56 19.19 -2.30 11.02
C SER A 56 19.42 -0.93 11.62
N SER A 57 20.54 -0.29 11.27
CA SER A 57 20.77 1.09 11.70
C SER A 57 20.05 2.07 10.76
N VAL A 58 19.23 2.97 11.32
CA VAL A 58 18.53 4.06 10.62
C VAL A 58 18.46 5.31 11.50
N GLN A 59 18.71 6.48 10.92
CA GLN A 59 18.63 7.76 11.64
C GLN A 59 17.19 8.25 11.81
N PHE A 60 16.34 7.98 10.84
CA PHE A 60 14.99 8.55 10.77
C PHE A 60 13.92 7.48 10.95
N LYS A 61 12.95 7.74 11.83
CA LYS A 61 11.80 6.84 12.07
C LYS A 61 11.13 6.39 10.77
N ASP A 62 11.00 7.30 9.80
CA ASP A 62 10.31 7.06 8.53
C ASP A 62 11.03 5.99 7.69
N GLU A 63 12.36 5.89 7.80
CA GLU A 63 13.14 4.82 7.16
C GLU A 63 12.77 3.45 7.76
N CYS A 64 12.66 3.37 9.10
CA CYS A 64 12.18 2.17 9.79
C CYS A 64 10.74 1.77 9.37
N LEU A 65 9.86 2.75 9.17
CA LEU A 65 8.50 2.52 8.67
C LEU A 65 8.51 1.99 7.23
N ARG A 66 9.35 2.53 6.35
CA ARG A 66 9.53 2.02 4.97
C ARG A 66 10.10 0.60 4.96
N MET A 67 11.05 0.28 5.84
CA MET A 67 11.55 -1.10 6.02
C MET A 67 10.46 -2.07 6.45
N CYS A 68 9.58 -1.65 7.37
CA CYS A 68 8.45 -2.46 7.80
C CYS A 68 7.43 -2.71 6.69
N LEU A 69 7.03 -1.69 5.91
CA LEU A 69 6.09 -1.87 4.80
C LEU A 69 6.70 -2.68 3.64
N THR A 70 7.98 -2.49 3.32
CA THR A 70 8.64 -3.22 2.22
C THR A 70 8.89 -4.70 2.53
N SER A 71 8.88 -5.13 3.80
CA SER A 71 9.03 -6.55 4.15
C SER A 71 7.92 -7.42 3.55
N SER A 72 6.70 -6.90 3.43
CA SER A 72 5.52 -7.60 2.87
C SER A 72 5.69 -7.97 1.39
N ILE A 73 6.39 -7.12 0.62
CA ILE A 73 6.77 -7.39 -0.78
C ILE A 73 7.60 -8.68 -0.84
N ARG A 74 8.55 -8.79 0.10
CA ARG A 74 9.48 -9.93 0.29
C ARG A 74 8.88 -11.09 1.10
N LYS A 75 7.56 -11.08 1.33
CA LYS A 75 6.76 -12.10 2.05
C LYS A 75 7.00 -12.21 3.56
N ALA A 76 7.76 -11.31 4.17
CA ALA A 76 7.89 -11.20 5.62
C ALA A 76 6.80 -10.27 6.17
N LYS A 77 5.98 -10.72 7.12
CA LYS A 77 4.95 -9.88 7.75
C LYS A 77 5.56 -9.02 8.85
N CYS A 78 5.71 -7.72 8.62
CA CYS A 78 5.96 -6.78 9.71
C CYS A 78 4.62 -6.38 10.36
N LEU A 79 4.39 -6.82 11.60
CA LEU A 79 3.25 -6.40 12.43
C LEU A 79 3.57 -5.16 13.27
N SER A 80 4.84 -4.91 13.59
CA SER A 80 5.28 -3.67 14.23
C SER A 80 6.74 -3.32 13.94
N ALA A 81 7.03 -2.02 14.05
CA ALA A 81 8.36 -1.43 13.97
C ALA A 81 8.66 -0.62 15.23
N MET A 82 9.93 -0.54 15.60
CA MET A 82 10.43 0.24 16.73
C MET A 82 11.66 1.02 16.29
N HIS A 83 11.64 2.34 16.47
CA HIS A 83 12.79 3.22 16.22
C HIS A 83 13.38 3.70 17.55
N VAL A 84 14.69 3.54 17.72
CA VAL A 84 15.47 3.95 18.88
C VAL A 84 16.42 5.08 18.45
N PRO A 85 16.03 6.37 18.61
CA PRO A 85 16.78 7.50 18.02
C PRO A 85 18.13 7.79 18.67
N ASN A 86 18.41 7.21 19.84
CA ASN A 86 19.68 7.42 20.55
C ASN A 86 20.81 6.53 20.02
N ASP A 87 20.43 5.37 19.48
CA ASP A 87 21.33 4.30 19.05
C ASP A 87 21.28 4.11 17.51
N ASP A 88 20.59 5.01 16.80
CA ASP A 88 20.23 4.92 15.38
C ASP A 88 19.72 3.53 14.99
N GLU A 89 18.85 2.88 15.79
CA GLU A 89 18.37 1.51 15.53
C GLU A 89 16.89 1.47 15.07
N CYS A 90 16.62 0.67 14.04
CA CYS A 90 15.31 0.13 13.69
C CYS A 90 15.21 -1.35 14.02
N VAL A 91 14.14 -1.74 14.71
CA VAL A 91 13.79 -3.14 14.99
C VAL A 91 12.41 -3.42 14.41
N ILE A 92 12.28 -4.41 13.52
CA ILE A 92 10.99 -4.84 12.96
C ILE A 92 10.61 -6.26 13.42
N SER A 93 9.31 -6.45 13.65
CA SER A 93 8.75 -7.61 14.35
C SER A 93 7.54 -8.20 13.60
N ASP A 94 7.40 -9.53 13.66
CA ASP A 94 6.22 -10.26 13.24
C ASP A 94 5.18 -10.38 14.38
N GLN A 95 5.40 -9.62 15.46
CA GLN A 95 4.54 -9.48 16.62
C GLN A 95 4.06 -8.03 16.77
N ASN A 96 2.97 -7.84 17.52
CA ASN A 96 2.49 -6.53 17.97
C ASN A 96 1.91 -6.64 19.39
N GLN A 97 1.37 -5.54 19.93
CA GLN A 97 0.81 -5.50 21.29
C GLN A 97 -0.39 -6.43 21.52
N VAL A 98 -1.01 -6.95 20.45
CA VAL A 98 -2.13 -7.90 20.51
C VAL A 98 -1.62 -9.35 20.49
N THR A 99 -0.54 -9.65 19.76
CA THR A 99 0.04 -11.01 19.72
C THR A 99 1.00 -11.29 20.89
N LYS A 100 1.59 -10.24 21.48
CA LYS A 100 2.54 -10.31 22.61
C LYS A 100 2.28 -9.22 23.67
N PRO A 101 1.10 -9.20 24.31
CA PRO A 101 0.77 -8.19 25.33
C PRO A 101 1.76 -8.22 26.51
N ASP A 102 2.13 -9.40 27.00
CA ASP A 102 3.02 -9.58 28.17
C ASP A 102 4.45 -9.07 27.95
N LEU A 103 4.83 -8.83 26.70
CA LEU A 103 6.16 -8.33 26.31
C LEU A 103 6.11 -6.91 25.73
N PHE A 104 4.91 -6.30 25.65
CA PHE A 104 4.70 -4.93 25.20
C PHE A 104 4.82 -3.94 26.38
N ILE A 105 6.06 -3.57 26.67
CA ILE A 105 6.45 -2.91 27.93
C ILE A 105 6.67 -1.40 27.71
N GLU A 106 6.34 -0.58 28.71
CA GLU A 106 6.73 0.83 28.76
C GLU A 106 8.18 0.96 29.26
N ASN A 107 9.02 1.76 28.60
CA ASN A 107 10.37 2.06 29.07
C ASN A 107 10.33 3.17 30.12
N ASP A 108 9.82 2.86 31.29
CA ASP A 108 9.59 3.78 32.42
C ASP A 108 10.87 4.31 33.09
N THR A 109 12.03 3.75 32.76
CA THR A 109 13.31 3.99 33.43
C THR A 109 13.81 5.43 33.17
N PRO A 110 13.87 6.32 34.19
CA PRO A 110 14.22 7.72 33.98
C PRO A 110 15.67 7.89 33.49
N GLY A 111 15.82 8.50 32.31
CA GLY A 111 17.13 8.70 31.67
C GLY A 111 17.63 7.54 30.80
N SER A 112 16.79 6.54 30.51
CA SER A 112 17.07 5.52 29.49
C SER A 112 16.94 6.06 28.05
N PHE A 113 17.22 5.19 27.07
CA PHE A 113 16.99 5.46 25.65
C PHE A 113 15.50 5.50 25.32
N THR A 114 15.04 6.46 24.52
CA THR A 114 13.63 6.50 24.10
C THR A 114 13.36 5.52 22.96
N VAL A 115 12.31 4.70 23.06
CA VAL A 115 11.84 3.85 21.95
C VAL A 115 10.52 4.40 21.40
N ASN A 116 10.37 4.44 20.08
CA ASN A 116 9.15 4.82 19.39
C ASN A 116 8.53 3.58 18.74
N PHE A 117 7.42 3.08 19.28
CA PHE A 117 6.72 1.90 18.74
C PHE A 117 5.66 2.29 17.72
N PHE A 118 5.54 1.49 16.66
CA PHE A 118 4.61 1.68 15.55
C PHE A 118 3.99 0.32 15.19
N ARG A 119 2.71 0.08 15.48
CA ARG A 119 1.98 -1.09 14.97
C ARG A 119 1.58 -0.84 13.52
N ASN A 120 1.96 -1.73 12.62
CA ASN A 120 1.52 -1.71 11.23
C ASN A 120 0.04 -2.11 11.15
N ILE A 121 -0.82 -1.21 10.66
CA ILE A 121 -2.24 -1.46 10.40
C ILE A 121 -2.55 -1.66 8.92
N CYS A 122 -1.59 -1.48 8.02
CA CYS A 122 -1.74 -1.80 6.60
C CYS A 122 -1.55 -3.30 6.28
N ILE A 123 -1.06 -4.11 7.21
CA ILE A 123 -0.79 -5.55 7.01
C ILE A 123 -2.06 -6.43 6.90
N ASP A 124 -3.16 -5.99 7.50
CA ASP A 124 -4.46 -6.65 7.45
C ASP A 124 -5.54 -5.60 7.11
N PRO A 125 -6.54 -5.93 6.27
CA PRO A 125 -7.57 -4.98 5.88
C PRO A 125 -8.54 -4.67 7.05
N PRO A 126 -9.18 -3.49 7.03
CA PRO A 126 -10.43 -3.29 7.74
C PRO A 126 -11.42 -4.42 7.43
N ASP A 127 -12.21 -4.83 8.41
CA ASP A 127 -13.21 -5.90 8.28
C ASP A 127 -12.66 -7.23 7.69
N ALA A 128 -11.42 -7.59 8.02
CA ALA A 128 -10.77 -8.83 7.54
C ALA A 128 -11.56 -10.13 7.81
N GLU A 129 -12.49 -10.14 8.77
CA GLU A 129 -13.33 -11.29 9.08
C GLU A 129 -14.41 -11.52 7.98
N GLY A 130 -14.19 -12.55 7.17
CA GLY A 130 -15.11 -12.93 6.08
C GLY A 130 -14.91 -12.16 4.77
N ALA A 131 -13.94 -11.24 4.70
CA ALA A 131 -13.52 -10.62 3.44
C ALA A 131 -12.68 -11.60 2.59
N ASN A 132 -12.90 -11.60 1.27
CA ASN A 132 -12.04 -12.30 0.33
C ASN A 132 -10.83 -11.41 0.02
N ARG A 133 -9.61 -11.88 0.34
CA ARG A 133 -8.36 -11.17 0.05
C ARG A 133 -7.72 -11.65 -1.25
N PHE A 134 -7.27 -10.70 -2.05
CA PHE A 134 -6.51 -10.92 -3.28
C PHE A 134 -5.20 -10.11 -3.23
N GLU A 135 -4.14 -10.63 -3.84
CA GLU A 135 -2.86 -9.93 -3.98
C GLU A 135 -2.42 -9.86 -5.45
N ALA A 136 -1.80 -8.75 -5.84
CA ALA A 136 -0.99 -8.62 -7.04
C ALA A 136 0.43 -8.19 -6.61
N ARG A 137 1.42 -9.07 -6.81
CA ARG A 137 2.83 -8.75 -6.59
C ARG A 137 3.45 -8.22 -7.89
N LEU A 138 4.04 -7.04 -7.79
CA LEU A 138 4.73 -6.35 -8.87
C LEU A 138 6.18 -6.86 -8.96
N GLN A 139 6.83 -6.77 -10.13
CA GLN A 139 8.09 -7.50 -10.42
C GLN A 139 9.19 -6.66 -11.07
N GLY A 140 9.11 -5.33 -10.98
CA GLY A 140 10.16 -4.39 -11.36
C GLY A 140 10.42 -4.29 -12.86
N TYR A 141 9.36 -4.28 -13.70
CA TYR A 141 9.53 -4.32 -15.16
C TYR A 141 10.39 -3.17 -15.75
N LYS A 142 10.28 -1.95 -15.22
CA LYS A 142 11.20 -0.81 -15.49
C LYS A 142 11.87 -0.23 -14.24
N GLY A 143 11.56 -0.76 -13.07
CA GLY A 143 11.97 -0.22 -11.78
C GLY A 143 10.95 -0.57 -10.70
N GLY A 144 11.40 -0.58 -9.46
CA GLY A 144 10.61 -0.84 -8.27
C GLY A 144 10.35 -2.31 -7.92
N GLU A 145 9.77 -2.51 -6.74
CA GLU A 145 9.10 -3.75 -6.32
C GLU A 145 7.89 -3.37 -5.45
N GLY A 146 6.83 -4.18 -5.43
CA GLY A 146 5.61 -3.80 -4.72
C GLY A 146 4.57 -4.89 -4.54
N ILE A 147 3.61 -4.60 -3.67
CA ILE A 147 2.41 -5.39 -3.44
C ILE A 147 1.18 -4.47 -3.48
N ILE A 148 0.14 -4.97 -4.14
CA ILE A 148 -1.20 -4.37 -4.12
C ILE A 148 -2.12 -5.45 -3.56
N GLU A 149 -2.75 -5.19 -2.43
CA GLU A 149 -3.74 -6.08 -1.85
C GLU A 149 -5.15 -5.50 -1.97
N PHE A 150 -6.12 -6.39 -2.16
CA PHE A 150 -7.54 -6.07 -2.26
C PHE A 150 -8.32 -6.90 -1.26
N ALA A 151 -9.32 -6.31 -0.63
CA ALA A 151 -10.28 -6.99 0.23
C ALA A 151 -11.70 -6.65 -0.22
N GLN A 152 -12.56 -7.66 -0.42
CA GLN A 152 -13.99 -7.43 -0.65
C GLN A 152 -14.83 -8.36 0.23
N GLN A 153 -15.84 -7.79 0.89
CA GLN A 153 -16.88 -8.51 1.61
C GLN A 153 -18.20 -8.42 0.82
N ASP A 154 -19.05 -9.44 0.93
CA ASP A 154 -20.35 -9.49 0.27
C ASP A 154 -21.20 -8.26 0.66
N GLY A 155 -21.68 -7.50 -0.33
CA GLY A 155 -22.41 -6.24 -0.10
C GLY A 155 -21.59 -5.01 0.33
N LYS A 156 -20.25 -5.07 0.31
CA LYS A 156 -19.36 -3.91 0.54
C LYS A 156 -18.52 -3.56 -0.70
N ARG A 157 -18.09 -2.30 -0.79
CA ARG A 157 -17.09 -1.85 -1.78
C ARG A 157 -15.76 -2.59 -1.56
N THR A 158 -15.00 -2.81 -2.63
CA THR A 158 -13.63 -3.30 -2.49
C THR A 158 -12.76 -2.24 -1.82
N GLN A 159 -11.95 -2.67 -0.85
CA GLN A 159 -10.85 -1.89 -0.30
C GLN A 159 -9.53 -2.32 -0.94
N VAL A 160 -8.62 -1.37 -1.12
CA VAL A 160 -7.27 -1.59 -1.69
C VAL A 160 -6.20 -0.96 -0.81
N MET A 161 -5.06 -1.66 -0.67
CA MET A 161 -3.82 -1.15 -0.12
C MET A 161 -2.71 -1.28 -1.18
N VAL A 162 -1.87 -0.25 -1.29
CA VAL A 162 -0.74 -0.21 -2.23
C VAL A 162 0.54 0.11 -1.47
N VAL A 163 1.56 -0.72 -1.64
CA VAL A 163 2.94 -0.43 -1.23
C VAL A 163 3.87 -0.75 -2.40
N ILE A 164 4.50 0.27 -2.96
CA ILE A 164 5.49 0.14 -4.05
C ILE A 164 6.72 0.97 -3.67
N SER A 165 7.91 0.38 -3.76
CA SER A 165 9.19 1.04 -3.55
C SER A 165 9.99 1.09 -4.85
N GLY A 166 11.02 1.95 -4.94
CA GLY A 166 11.95 2.01 -6.08
C GLY A 166 11.35 2.56 -7.39
N LEU A 167 10.28 3.34 -7.30
CA LEU A 167 9.75 4.16 -8.39
C LEU A 167 10.54 5.48 -8.51
N LYS A 168 10.18 6.33 -9.47
CA LYS A 168 10.72 7.70 -9.58
C LYS A 168 10.17 8.55 -8.43
N GLU A 169 11.03 9.34 -7.79
CA GLU A 169 10.67 10.22 -6.68
C GLU A 169 9.66 11.31 -7.08
N ASN A 170 8.80 11.70 -6.13
CA ASN A 170 7.87 12.84 -6.23
C ASN A 170 7.02 12.87 -7.53
N ALA A 171 6.52 11.70 -7.95
CA ALA A 171 5.82 11.49 -9.22
C ALA A 171 4.46 10.78 -9.04
N GLU A 172 3.53 11.09 -9.94
CA GLU A 172 2.19 10.48 -9.96
C GLU A 172 2.13 9.22 -10.84
N TYR A 173 1.44 8.20 -10.31
CA TYR A 173 1.20 6.92 -10.97
C TYR A 173 -0.28 6.54 -10.90
N ASP A 174 -0.81 5.93 -11.96
CA ASP A 174 -2.12 5.29 -11.95
C ASP A 174 -2.00 3.77 -11.83
N VAL A 175 -2.82 3.21 -10.95
CA VAL A 175 -2.97 1.78 -10.71
C VAL A 175 -4.22 1.32 -11.46
N ASN A 176 -4.02 0.64 -12.59
CA ASN A 176 -5.09 0.25 -13.52
C ASN A 176 -5.31 -1.27 -13.52
N PHE A 177 -6.57 -1.71 -13.46
CA PHE A 177 -6.96 -3.08 -13.75
C PHE A 177 -7.10 -3.29 -15.26
N THR A 178 -6.54 -4.37 -15.81
CA THR A 178 -6.79 -4.80 -17.19
C THR A 178 -7.22 -6.27 -17.25
N THR A 179 -8.18 -6.54 -18.13
CA THR A 179 -8.75 -7.88 -18.35
C THR A 179 -7.81 -8.82 -19.14
N GLN A 180 -6.66 -8.31 -19.61
CA GLN A 180 -5.58 -9.11 -20.15
C GLN A 180 -4.83 -9.85 -19.03
N SER A 181 -4.45 -11.11 -19.28
CA SER A 181 -3.56 -11.88 -18.41
C SER A 181 -2.09 -11.58 -18.72
N SER A 182 -1.27 -11.31 -17.71
CA SER A 182 0.19 -11.25 -17.86
C SER A 182 0.72 -12.56 -18.47
N ASP A 183 1.84 -12.50 -19.19
CA ASP A 183 2.53 -13.70 -19.66
C ASP A 183 2.84 -14.65 -18.49
N LYS A 184 2.99 -15.96 -18.77
CA LYS A 184 3.23 -17.01 -17.76
C LYS A 184 4.40 -16.75 -16.80
N ASN A 185 5.31 -15.85 -17.18
CA ASN A 185 6.49 -15.45 -16.41
C ASN A 185 6.28 -14.14 -15.59
N GLY A 186 5.05 -13.63 -15.48
CA GLY A 186 4.71 -12.46 -14.67
C GLY A 186 5.18 -11.10 -15.21
N LYS A 187 5.62 -11.03 -16.48
CA LYS A 187 6.19 -9.82 -17.09
C LYS A 187 5.16 -9.04 -17.89
N CYS A 188 5.30 -7.72 -17.88
CA CYS A 188 4.46 -6.80 -18.64
C CYS A 188 4.86 -6.85 -20.12
N GLN A 189 3.88 -7.02 -21.03
CA GLN A 189 4.15 -6.95 -22.46
C GLN A 189 4.55 -5.52 -22.86
N ARG A 190 5.62 -5.38 -23.63
CA ARG A 190 6.38 -4.11 -23.72
C ARG A 190 5.72 -3.00 -24.56
N SER A 191 4.65 -3.31 -25.30
CA SER A 191 4.31 -2.58 -26.54
C SER A 191 2.82 -2.41 -26.86
N GLN A 192 1.93 -2.36 -25.86
CA GLN A 192 0.55 -1.90 -26.06
C GLN A 192 0.19 -0.81 -25.04
N LYS A 193 -0.63 0.16 -25.46
CA LYS A 193 -1.50 0.89 -24.54
C LYS A 193 -2.53 -0.09 -24.00
N LEU A 194 -2.23 -0.70 -22.86
CA LEU A 194 -3.13 -1.62 -22.19
C LEU A 194 -4.32 -0.83 -21.63
N GLY A 195 -5.44 -0.86 -22.36
CA GLY A 195 -6.71 -0.35 -21.86
C GLY A 195 -7.08 -1.03 -20.54
N GLY A 196 -7.52 -0.23 -19.58
CA GLY A 196 -7.86 -0.69 -18.24
C GLY A 196 -8.69 0.33 -17.48
N LYS A 197 -9.38 -0.12 -16.43
CA LYS A 197 -10.10 0.74 -15.48
C LYS A 197 -9.12 1.21 -14.41
N THR A 198 -8.99 2.52 -14.24
CA THR A 198 -8.22 3.09 -13.13
C THR A 198 -8.91 2.76 -11.82
N LEU A 199 -8.16 2.17 -10.89
CA LEU A 199 -8.63 1.83 -9.56
C LEU A 199 -8.35 3.01 -8.61
N LEU A 200 -7.14 3.58 -8.70
CA LEU A 200 -6.70 4.77 -7.98
C LEU A 200 -5.45 5.37 -8.62
N SER A 201 -5.16 6.63 -8.28
CA SER A 201 -3.82 7.21 -8.42
C SER A 201 -3.04 7.08 -7.10
N VAL A 202 -1.72 6.96 -7.19
CA VAL A 202 -0.79 7.04 -6.06
C VAL A 202 0.36 8.00 -6.37
N GLU A 203 0.96 8.57 -5.33
CA GLU A 203 2.08 9.49 -5.40
C GLU A 203 3.28 8.88 -4.69
N THR A 204 4.47 9.01 -5.28
CA THR A 204 5.73 8.65 -4.61
C THR A 204 6.25 9.79 -3.75
N ASP A 205 6.93 9.44 -2.66
CA ASP A 205 7.70 10.38 -1.86
C ASP A 205 9.11 10.63 -2.44
N HIS A 206 9.95 11.34 -1.69
CA HIS A 206 11.36 11.62 -1.99
C HIS A 206 12.29 10.39 -1.90
N THR A 207 11.77 9.19 -1.62
CA THR A 207 12.51 7.92 -1.67
C THR A 207 12.09 7.03 -2.83
N GLY A 208 11.17 7.51 -3.68
CA GLY A 208 10.57 6.70 -4.74
C GLY A 208 9.56 5.67 -4.20
N MET A 209 9.03 5.88 -3.00
CA MET A 209 8.05 4.97 -2.38
C MET A 209 6.64 5.55 -2.46
N ALA A 210 5.72 4.78 -3.03
CA ALA A 210 4.29 5.07 -3.03
C ALA A 210 3.58 4.19 -2.00
N VAL A 211 2.82 4.83 -1.10
CA VAL A 211 1.98 4.17 -0.10
C VAL A 211 0.56 4.66 -0.24
N GLN A 212 -0.40 3.74 -0.28
CA GLN A 212 -1.82 4.01 -0.06
C GLN A 212 -2.34 3.05 1.01
N PRO A 213 -2.66 3.55 2.22
CA PRO A 213 -3.42 2.80 3.21
C PRO A 213 -4.78 2.35 2.68
N TRP A 214 -5.34 1.31 3.32
CA TRP A 214 -6.62 0.71 2.95
C TRP A 214 -7.71 1.76 2.67
N THR A 215 -8.12 1.86 1.41
CA THR A 215 -9.11 2.83 0.94
C THR A 215 -10.13 2.17 0.02
N GLU A 216 -11.35 2.68 -0.02
CA GLU A 216 -12.44 2.11 -0.82
C GLU A 216 -12.41 2.59 -2.27
N ILE A 217 -12.51 1.65 -3.22
CA ILE A 217 -12.52 1.92 -4.65
C ILE A 217 -13.87 1.53 -5.28
N ASP A 218 -14.24 2.25 -6.35
CA ASP A 218 -15.38 1.90 -7.20
C ASP A 218 -14.99 0.74 -8.15
N PHE A 219 -14.89 -0.47 -7.60
CA PHE A 219 -14.58 -1.69 -8.34
C PHE A 219 -15.07 -2.91 -7.55
N GLU A 220 -15.54 -3.95 -8.23
CA GLU A 220 -16.04 -5.17 -7.59
C GLU A 220 -15.31 -6.42 -8.11
N PHE A 221 -14.60 -7.10 -7.21
CA PHE A 221 -13.75 -8.26 -7.53
C PHE A 221 -14.55 -9.55 -7.82
N PHE A 222 -15.78 -9.66 -7.31
CA PHE A 222 -16.60 -10.86 -7.48
C PHE A 222 -17.14 -11.02 -8.91
N ASP A 223 -17.53 -9.93 -9.57
CA ASP A 223 -18.18 -9.96 -10.90
C ASP A 223 -17.17 -9.99 -12.06
N GLU A 224 -16.04 -9.30 -11.93
CA GLU A 224 -15.04 -9.07 -12.99
C GLU A 224 -14.13 -10.27 -13.33
N GLN A 225 -14.37 -11.45 -12.72
CA GLN A 225 -13.55 -12.68 -12.90
C GLN A 225 -12.04 -12.41 -12.78
N VAL A 226 -11.67 -11.60 -11.77
CA VAL A 226 -10.36 -10.99 -11.55
C VAL A 226 -9.15 -11.93 -11.43
N LEU A 227 -9.36 -13.23 -11.18
CA LEU A 227 -8.26 -14.17 -10.98
C LEU A 227 -7.45 -14.37 -12.27
N SER A 228 -6.13 -14.26 -12.16
CA SER A 228 -5.18 -14.25 -13.30
C SER A 228 -5.33 -13.07 -14.27
N LYS A 229 -6.12 -12.04 -13.93
CA LYS A 229 -6.08 -10.72 -14.56
C LYS A 229 -4.89 -9.91 -14.04
N THR A 230 -4.64 -8.75 -14.61
CA THR A 230 -3.41 -7.99 -14.35
C THR A 230 -3.73 -6.61 -13.78
N VAL A 231 -3.01 -6.22 -12.72
CA VAL A 231 -2.88 -4.81 -12.33
C VAL A 231 -1.62 -4.27 -12.98
N ILE A 232 -1.69 -3.10 -13.60
CA ILE A 232 -0.57 -2.38 -14.20
C ILE A 232 -0.39 -1.04 -13.50
N VAL A 233 0.86 -0.59 -13.37
CA VAL A 233 1.23 0.71 -12.81
C VAL A 233 1.78 1.56 -13.93
N VAL A 234 1.17 2.73 -14.15
CA VAL A 234 1.47 3.64 -15.28
C VAL A 234 1.94 4.97 -14.73
N GLU A 235 3.09 5.47 -15.17
CA GLU A 235 3.53 6.82 -14.82
C GLU A 235 2.71 7.85 -15.60
N LYS A 236 1.99 8.74 -14.90
CA LYS A 236 1.12 9.74 -15.55
C LYS A 236 1.86 10.65 -16.51
N SER A 237 3.09 11.04 -16.17
CA SER A 237 3.87 12.00 -16.96
C SER A 237 4.40 11.43 -18.29
N THR A 238 4.43 10.10 -18.45
CA THR A 238 4.93 9.43 -19.67
C THR A 238 3.90 8.50 -20.34
N ASP A 239 2.71 8.32 -19.75
CA ASP A 239 1.70 7.33 -20.18
C ASP A 239 2.31 5.93 -20.38
N SER A 240 3.29 5.58 -19.54
CA SER A 240 4.14 4.40 -19.73
C SER A 240 4.04 3.45 -18.54
N ILE A 241 3.77 2.17 -18.85
CA ILE A 241 3.73 1.09 -17.87
C ILE A 241 5.12 0.93 -17.27
N VAL A 242 5.24 1.06 -15.95
CA VAL A 242 6.50 0.86 -15.20
C VAL A 242 6.56 -0.53 -14.56
N ASP A 243 5.44 -1.05 -14.06
CA ASP A 243 5.38 -2.37 -13.46
C ASP A 243 3.97 -3.00 -13.57
N CYS A 244 3.85 -4.28 -13.25
CA CYS A 244 2.57 -5.00 -13.25
C CYS A 244 2.62 -6.29 -12.41
N GLY A 245 1.45 -6.78 -12.02
CA GLY A 245 1.29 -8.03 -11.27
C GLY A 245 -0.01 -8.75 -11.58
N ALA A 246 0.05 -10.09 -11.64
CA ALA A 246 -1.13 -10.93 -11.81
C ALA A 246 -1.89 -11.08 -10.48
N ILE A 247 -3.21 -10.85 -10.51
CA ILE A 247 -4.11 -10.97 -9.36
C ILE A 247 -4.30 -12.45 -8.99
N ARG A 248 -4.11 -12.75 -7.71
CA ARG A 248 -4.21 -14.09 -7.10
C ARG A 248 -4.99 -14.00 -5.79
N VAL A 249 -5.50 -15.12 -5.28
CA VAL A 249 -5.99 -15.18 -3.89
C VAL A 249 -4.80 -15.01 -2.94
N ALA A 250 -4.93 -14.13 -1.95
CA ALA A 250 -3.86 -13.91 -0.96
C ALA A 250 -3.73 -15.14 -0.04
N THR A 251 -2.49 -15.58 0.22
CA THR A 251 -2.25 -16.76 1.07
C THR A 251 -2.42 -16.42 2.55
N VAL A 252 -3.59 -16.70 3.10
CA VAL A 252 -3.87 -16.60 4.53
C VAL A 252 -3.03 -17.62 5.30
N SER A 253 -2.04 -17.13 6.05
CA SER A 253 -1.26 -17.93 7.00
C SER A 253 -2.14 -18.34 8.19
N ASN A 254 -2.28 -19.65 8.40
CA ASN A 254 -2.86 -20.28 9.60
C ASN A 254 -4.40 -20.21 9.80
N ASN A 255 -5.18 -20.72 8.83
CA ASN A 255 -6.07 -21.87 9.09
C ASN A 255 -6.81 -22.38 7.82
N PRO A 256 -6.90 -23.70 7.58
CA PRO A 256 -7.47 -24.25 6.34
C PRO A 256 -8.99 -24.51 6.42
N ILE A 257 -9.82 -23.46 6.37
CA ILE A 257 -11.30 -23.60 6.35
C ILE A 257 -11.92 -22.97 5.09
N ILE A 258 -12.21 -23.85 4.11
CA ILE A 258 -13.26 -23.76 3.09
C ILE A 258 -13.25 -22.50 2.19
N LEU A 259 -12.44 -22.53 1.12
CA LEU A 259 -12.70 -21.75 -0.11
C LEU A 259 -13.08 -22.68 -1.30
N GLN A 260 -14.12 -23.49 -1.09
CA GLN A 260 -14.63 -24.48 -2.06
C GLN A 260 -16.15 -24.40 -2.31
N LYS A 261 -16.87 -23.46 -1.69
CA LYS A 261 -18.34 -23.31 -1.81
C LYS A 261 -18.81 -21.86 -1.98
N LYS A 262 -18.59 -21.27 -3.17
CA LYS A 262 -19.45 -20.19 -3.71
C LYS A 262 -19.41 -20.05 -5.24
N PHE A 263 -18.33 -20.47 -5.91
CA PHE A 263 -18.24 -20.51 -7.39
C PHE A 263 -19.00 -21.71 -8.04
N THR A 264 -20.22 -22.00 -7.59
CA THR A 264 -21.14 -22.89 -8.32
C THR A 264 -21.75 -22.14 -9.51
N CYS A 265 -21.20 -22.35 -10.70
CA CYS A 265 -21.71 -21.81 -11.97
C CYS A 265 -23.22 -22.05 -12.11
N ARG A 266 -24.01 -20.96 -12.18
CA ARG A 266 -25.48 -20.99 -12.19
C ARG A 266 -26.05 -21.39 -13.55
N ARG A 267 -25.75 -22.61 -14.02
CA ARG A 267 -26.36 -23.19 -15.22
C ARG A 267 -27.85 -23.42 -14.97
N HIS A 268 -28.70 -22.60 -15.60
CA HIS A 268 -30.11 -22.94 -15.79
C HIS A 268 -30.19 -24.22 -16.62
N PHE A 269 -30.68 -25.30 -16.03
CA PHE A 269 -31.05 -26.53 -16.72
C PHE A 269 -32.56 -26.69 -16.59
N ASN A 270 -33.30 -26.50 -17.68
CA ASN A 270 -34.75 -26.71 -17.69
C ASN A 270 -35.04 -28.21 -17.53
N ALA A 271 -35.70 -28.57 -16.44
CA ALA A 271 -36.13 -29.94 -16.17
C ALA A 271 -37.35 -30.31 -17.03
N GLY A 272 -37.11 -30.76 -18.27
CA GLY A 272 -38.12 -31.43 -19.09
C GLY A 272 -38.38 -32.85 -18.57
N LEU A 273 -39.65 -33.23 -18.48
CA LEU A 273 -40.10 -34.57 -18.06
C LEU A 273 -39.59 -35.66 -19.02
N ILE A 274 -39.30 -36.84 -18.47
CA ILE A 274 -39.84 -38.15 -18.90
C ILE A 274 -39.56 -39.19 -17.79
N ALA A 275 -40.47 -40.13 -17.59
CA ALA A 275 -40.42 -41.11 -16.50
C ALA A 275 -39.65 -42.39 -16.88
N PRO A 276 -39.07 -43.12 -15.91
CA PRO A 276 -38.48 -44.43 -16.17
C PRO A 276 -39.56 -45.50 -16.39
N LEU A 277 -39.47 -46.24 -17.49
CA LEU A 277 -40.33 -47.38 -17.78
C LEU A 277 -39.51 -48.67 -17.73
N ILE A 278 -39.92 -49.60 -16.88
CA ILE A 278 -39.26 -50.88 -16.67
C ILE A 278 -39.57 -51.81 -17.85
N LEU A 279 -38.55 -52.42 -18.46
CA LEU A 279 -38.70 -53.72 -19.10
C LEU A 279 -37.41 -54.52 -19.08
N SER A 280 -37.53 -55.79 -18.68
CA SER A 280 -36.46 -56.79 -18.75
C SER A 280 -36.27 -57.28 -20.19
N ILE A 281 -35.04 -57.70 -20.53
CA ILE A 281 -34.79 -58.97 -21.22
C ILE A 281 -33.30 -59.32 -21.10
N VAL A 282 -33.01 -60.60 -20.87
CA VAL A 282 -31.67 -61.19 -20.90
C VAL A 282 -31.53 -61.93 -22.22
N LEU A 283 -30.47 -61.68 -23.00
CA LEU A 283 -29.81 -62.72 -23.83
C LEU A 283 -28.49 -62.24 -24.47
N LEU A 284 -27.47 -63.12 -24.39
CA LEU A 284 -26.45 -63.44 -25.39
C LEU A 284 -25.83 -62.33 -26.29
N LEU A 285 -24.51 -62.10 -26.16
CA LEU A 285 -23.50 -62.77 -27.01
C LEU A 285 -22.04 -62.41 -26.63
N PHE A 286 -21.16 -63.41 -26.75
CA PHE A 286 -19.68 -63.39 -26.59
C PHE A 286 -19.12 -62.96 -25.21
#